data_AF-E9GYT9-F1
#
_entry.id   AF-E9GYT9-F1
#
_cell.length_a   1.000
_cell.length_b   1.000
_cell.length_c   1.000
_cell.angle_alpha   90.00
_cell.angle_beta   90.00
_cell.angle_gamma   90.00
#
_symmetry.space_group_name_H-M   'P 1'
#
loop_
_entity.id
_entity.type
_entity.pdbx_description
1 polymer ?
#
loop_
_entity_poly.entity_id
_entity_poly.type
_entity_poly.pdbx_seq_one_letter_code
_entity_poly.pdbx_strand_id
1 'polypeptide(L)'
;MLESARIQRPASSKKTAIKTHNHLPELDQQRHVALVNNCAVEACISRDPPREIFDRIRRGYPGLLVTYNDATQRRIQRAKRSMETRIPKTIDEAYELLMQHPEYT
;
A
#
# COMPACT_ATOMS: atom_id res chain seq x y z
N MET A 1 8.05 76.15 -11.44
CA MET A 1 6.80 75.38 -11.60
C MET A 1 6.84 74.62 -12.91
N LEU A 2 7.00 73.30 -12.85
CA LEU A 2 6.34 72.32 -13.70
C LEU A 2 6.70 70.94 -13.16
N GLU A 3 5.69 70.36 -12.53
CA GLU A 3 5.68 69.13 -11.78
C GLU A 3 5.15 68.01 -12.69
N SER A 4 5.59 66.78 -12.40
CA SER A 4 4.88 65.52 -12.70
C SER A 4 4.86 64.97 -14.14
N ALA A 5 5.54 63.83 -14.32
CA ALA A 5 4.85 62.56 -14.56
C ALA A 5 5.84 61.38 -14.49
N ARG A 6 5.99 60.78 -13.29
CA ARG A 6 6.65 59.48 -13.11
C ARG A 6 5.59 58.40 -13.36
N ILE A 7 5.62 57.75 -14.52
CA ILE A 7 4.77 56.59 -14.80
C ILE A 7 5.37 55.38 -14.07
N GLN A 8 4.94 55.15 -12.83
CA GLN A 8 5.16 53.88 -12.13
C GLN A 8 4.10 52.88 -12.60
N ARG A 9 4.51 51.94 -13.45
CA ARG A 9 3.71 50.76 -13.79
C ARG A 9 3.59 49.87 -12.55
N PRO A 10 2.40 49.38 -12.18
CA PRO A 10 2.27 48.47 -11.05
C PRO A 10 2.98 47.16 -11.38
N ALA A 11 3.81 46.70 -10.44
CA ALA A 11 4.37 45.36 -10.46
C ALA A 11 3.21 44.36 -10.48
N SER A 12 3.04 43.63 -11.59
CA SER A 12 2.12 42.50 -11.61
C SER A 12 2.69 41.43 -10.68
N SER A 13 2.17 41.37 -9.46
CA SER A 13 2.35 40.21 -8.59
C SER A 13 1.71 39.02 -9.29
N LYS A 14 2.49 38.32 -10.11
CA LYS A 14 2.18 36.95 -10.51
C LYS A 14 2.31 36.13 -9.25
N LYS A 15 1.25 36.12 -8.45
CA LYS A 15 1.02 35.11 -7.42
C LYS A 15 0.98 33.80 -8.21
N THR A 16 2.11 33.11 -8.26
CA THR A 16 2.20 31.75 -8.76
C THR A 16 1.33 30.93 -7.83
N ALA A 17 0.05 30.81 -8.19
CA ALA A 17 -0.82 29.82 -7.62
C ALA A 17 -0.12 28.49 -7.89
N ILE A 18 0.47 27.91 -6.84
CA ILE A 18 0.94 26.54 -6.85
C ILE A 18 -0.32 25.73 -7.11
N LYS A 19 -0.52 25.40 -8.38
CA LYS A 19 -1.53 24.48 -8.85
C LYS A 19 -1.14 23.11 -8.31
N THR A 20 -1.57 22.80 -7.09
CA THR A 20 -1.55 21.44 -6.54
C THR A 20 -2.57 20.62 -7.33
N HIS A 21 -2.14 20.12 -8.49
CA HIS A 21 -2.93 19.31 -9.41
C HIS A 21 -2.74 17.80 -9.16
N ASN A 22 -2.57 17.37 -7.91
CA ASN A 22 -2.77 15.95 -7.62
C ASN A 22 -4.18 15.81 -7.06
N HIS A 23 -5.06 15.21 -7.85
CA HIS A 23 -6.34 14.75 -7.33
C HIS A 23 -6.03 13.70 -6.24
N LEU A 24 -6.76 13.71 -5.11
CA LEU A 24 -6.54 12.77 -4.00
C LEU A 24 -6.28 11.30 -4.43
N PRO A 25 -7.01 10.74 -5.41
CA PRO A 25 -6.76 9.38 -5.92
C PRO A 25 -5.37 9.18 -6.54
N GLU A 26 -4.84 10.21 -7.19
CA GLU A 26 -3.52 10.20 -7.82
C GLU A 26 -2.40 10.27 -6.78
N LEU A 27 -2.63 11.01 -5.69
CA LEU A 27 -1.69 11.07 -4.57
C LEU A 27 -1.56 9.70 -3.88
N ASP A 28 -2.66 9.02 -3.62
CA ASP A 28 -2.60 7.69 -3.00
C ASP A 28 -1.93 6.68 -3.94
N GLN A 29 -2.24 6.71 -5.24
CA GLN A 29 -1.55 5.86 -6.21
C GLN A 29 -0.04 6.10 -6.24
N GLN A 30 0.41 7.37 -6.21
CA GLN A 30 1.83 7.70 -6.09
C GLN A 30 2.45 7.16 -4.80
N ARG A 31 1.72 7.24 -3.68
CA ARG A 31 2.15 6.69 -2.39
C ARG A 31 2.24 5.16 -2.42
N HIS A 32 1.31 4.46 -3.08
CA HIS A 32 1.39 3.02 -3.30
C HIS A 32 2.62 2.62 -4.10
N VAL A 33 2.90 3.33 -5.20
CA VAL A 33 4.11 3.07 -6.01
C VAL A 33 5.37 3.30 -5.19
N ALA A 34 5.44 4.40 -4.43
CA ALA A 34 6.58 4.69 -3.57
C ALA A 34 6.79 3.62 -2.49
N LEU A 35 5.71 3.14 -1.85
CA LEU A 35 5.77 2.06 -0.86
C LEU A 35 6.38 0.78 -1.48
N VAL A 36 5.87 0.36 -2.64
CA VAL A 36 6.33 -0.87 -3.32
C VAL A 36 7.80 -0.75 -3.70
N ASN A 37 8.21 0.38 -4.28
CA ASN A 37 9.59 0.61 -4.67
C ASN A 37 10.53 0.56 -3.47
N ASN A 38 10.16 1.19 -2.35
CA ASN A 38 10.97 1.14 -1.14
C ASN A 38 11.10 -0.28 -0.60
N CYS A 39 10.02 -1.07 -0.60
CA CYS A 39 10.08 -2.48 -0.21
C CYS A 39 11.00 -3.29 -1.13
N ALA A 40 10.94 -3.05 -2.45
CA ALA A 40 11.78 -3.76 -3.41
C ALA A 40 13.26 -3.42 -3.24
N VAL A 41 13.60 -2.13 -3.06
CA VAL A 41 14.98 -1.70 -2.80
C VAL A 41 15.52 -2.31 -1.51
N GLU A 42 14.75 -2.25 -0.42
CA GLU A 42 15.17 -2.77 0.87
C GLU A 42 15.33 -4.29 0.85
N ALA A 43 14.46 -5.02 0.14
CA ALA A 43 14.55 -6.47 -0.02
C ALA A 43 15.80 -6.93 -0.80
N CYS A 44 16.40 -6.05 -1.62
CA CYS A 44 17.66 -6.36 -2.31
C CYS A 44 18.89 -6.20 -1.41
N ILE A 45 18.79 -5.45 -0.32
CA ILE A 45 19.94 -5.01 0.48
C ILE A 45 19.91 -5.65 1.88
N SER A 46 18.72 -5.77 2.47
CA SER A 46 18.54 -6.34 3.80
C SER A 46 18.51 -7.87 3.78
N ARG A 47 18.99 -8.48 4.87
CA ARG A 47 18.84 -9.92 5.16
C ARG A 47 17.58 -10.22 5.98
N ASP A 48 16.84 -9.18 6.37
CA ASP A 48 15.62 -9.33 7.16
C ASP A 48 14.55 -10.10 6.38
N PRO A 49 13.65 -10.81 7.08
CA PRO A 49 12.48 -11.41 6.46
C PRO A 49 11.64 -10.37 5.70
N PRO A 50 11.08 -10.70 4.53
CA PRO A 50 10.26 -9.77 3.73
C PRO A 50 9.11 -9.12 4.50
N ARG A 51 8.55 -9.85 5.49
CA ARG A 51 7.49 -9.34 6.35
C ARG A 51 7.96 -8.18 7.24
N GLU A 52 9.15 -8.28 7.81
CA GLU A 52 9.71 -7.26 8.68
C GLU A 52 10.10 -6.01 7.89
N ILE A 53 10.67 -6.20 6.70
CA ILE A 53 10.95 -5.13 5.73
C ILE A 53 9.67 -4.35 5.41
N PHE A 54 8.61 -5.08 5.04
CA PHE A 54 7.31 -4.48 4.75
C PHE A 54 6.74 -3.71 5.94
N ASP A 55 6.70 -4.32 7.12
CA ASP A 55 6.11 -3.69 8.31
C ASP A 55 6.90 -2.46 8.76
N ARG A 56 8.24 -2.46 8.60
CA ARG A 56 9.09 -1.30 8.86
C ARG A 56 8.78 -0.15 7.90
N ILE A 57 8.75 -0.41 6.60
CA ILE A 57 8.50 0.61 5.58
C ILE A 57 7.08 1.14 5.67
N ARG A 58 6.09 0.27 5.92
CA ARG A 58 4.67 0.65 6.03
C ARG A 58 4.40 1.67 7.13
N ARG A 59 5.19 1.69 8.22
CA ARG A 59 5.09 2.71 9.28
C ARG A 59 5.31 4.13 8.73
N GLY A 60 6.07 4.29 7.65
CA GLY A 60 6.28 5.57 6.95
C GLY A 60 5.09 6.04 6.11
N TYR A 61 4.05 5.21 5.94
CA TYR A 61 2.87 5.53 5.11
C TYR A 61 1.58 5.45 5.92
N PRO A 62 1.38 6.32 6.93
CA PRO A 62 0.16 6.32 7.74
C PRO A 62 -1.07 6.61 6.87
N GLY A 63 -2.15 5.88 7.13
CA GLY A 63 -3.43 6.03 6.43
C GLY A 63 -3.46 5.49 5.00
N LEU A 64 -2.35 4.98 4.45
CA LEU A 64 -2.35 4.35 3.14
C LEU A 64 -2.94 2.93 3.24
N LEU A 65 -4.09 2.71 2.61
CA LEU A 65 -4.73 1.40 2.57
C LEU A 65 -3.99 0.48 1.58
N VAL A 66 -3.29 -0.53 2.09
CA VAL A 66 -2.58 -1.52 1.28
C VAL A 66 -3.39 -2.81 1.26
N THR A 67 -4.27 -2.94 0.28
CA THR A 67 -5.14 -4.11 0.12
C THR A 67 -5.14 -4.59 -1.33
N TYR A 68 -5.53 -5.85 -1.52
CA TYR A 68 -5.87 -6.33 -2.85
C TYR A 68 -7.16 -5.67 -3.33
N ASN A 69 -7.32 -5.58 -4.65
CA ASN A 69 -8.65 -5.30 -5.20
C ASN A 69 -9.60 -6.47 -4.94
N ASP A 70 -10.90 -6.20 -4.95
CA ASP A 70 -11.93 -7.19 -4.63
C ASP A 70 -11.86 -8.45 -5.49
N ALA A 71 -11.58 -8.29 -6.79
CA ALA A 71 -11.50 -9.42 -7.70
C ALA A 71 -10.35 -10.38 -7.32
N THR A 72 -9.17 -9.83 -7.04
CA THR A 72 -8.00 -10.58 -6.59
C THR A 72 -8.25 -11.20 -5.21
N GLN A 73 -8.84 -10.45 -4.28
CA GLN A 73 -9.19 -10.98 -2.96
C GLN A 73 -10.13 -12.18 -3.06
N ARG A 74 -11.17 -12.11 -3.90
CA ARG A 74 -12.08 -13.25 -4.14
C ARG A 74 -11.36 -14.44 -4.76
N ARG A 75 -10.44 -14.23 -5.69
CA ARG A 75 -9.63 -15.31 -6.29
C ARG A 75 -8.76 -16.01 -5.24
N ILE A 76 -8.07 -15.24 -4.40
CA ILE A 76 -7.25 -15.77 -3.30
C ILE A 76 -8.12 -16.57 -2.33
N GLN A 77 -9.28 -16.04 -1.94
CA GLN A 77 -10.19 -16.75 -1.03
C GLN A 77 -10.71 -18.06 -1.62
N ARG A 78 -11.01 -18.12 -2.92
CA ARG A 78 -11.41 -19.38 -3.58
C ARG A 78 -10.26 -20.39 -3.59
N ALA A 79 -9.06 -19.96 -3.92
CA ALA A 79 -7.87 -20.81 -3.92
C ALA A 79 -7.57 -21.37 -2.51
N LYS A 80 -7.70 -20.53 -1.48
CA LYS A 80 -7.57 -20.97 -0.09
C LYS A 80 -8.60 -22.03 0.27
N ARG A 81 -9.89 -21.79 -0.03
CA ARG A 81 -10.96 -22.77 0.23
C ARG A 81 -10.77 -24.09 -0.52
N SER A 82 -10.18 -24.08 -1.72
CA SER A 82 -9.87 -25.32 -2.44
C SER A 82 -8.73 -26.13 -1.81
N MET A 83 -7.89 -25.49 -1.01
CA MET A 83 -6.78 -26.13 -0.30
C MET A 83 -7.08 -26.39 1.19
N GLU A 84 -8.19 -25.85 1.71
CA GLU A 84 -8.62 -26.08 3.08
C GLU A 84 -9.03 -27.55 3.23
N THR A 85 -8.43 -28.22 4.22
CA THR A 85 -8.85 -29.55 4.63
C THR A 85 -10.28 -29.48 5.15
N ARG A 86 -11.05 -30.55 4.90
CA ARG A 86 -12.43 -30.63 5.38
C ARG A 86 -12.42 -30.49 6.90
N ILE A 87 -13.27 -29.62 7.43
CA ILE A 87 -13.49 -29.51 8.88
C ILE A 87 -14.09 -30.85 9.36
N PRO A 88 -13.42 -31.57 10.28
CA PRO A 88 -13.93 -32.82 10.80
C PRO A 88 -15.24 -32.58 11.56
N LYS A 89 -16.22 -33.44 11.33
CA LYS A 89 -17.54 -33.37 11.99
C LYS A 89 -17.62 -34.30 13.20
N THR A 90 -16.66 -35.22 13.34
CA THR A 90 -16.59 -36.19 14.43
C THR A 90 -15.17 -36.26 14.98
N ILE A 91 -15.03 -36.86 16.16
CA ILE A 91 -13.73 -37.07 16.82
C ILE A 91 -12.87 -38.02 15.98
N ASP A 92 -13.46 -39.07 15.41
CA ASP A 92 -12.73 -40.04 14.57
C ASP A 92 -12.19 -39.39 13.28
N GLU A 93 -13.01 -38.56 12.60
CA GLU A 93 -12.55 -37.78 11.43
C GLU A 93 -11.39 -36.83 11.80
N ALA A 94 -11.37 -36.29 13.02
CA ALA A 94 -10.28 -35.44 13.49
C ALA A 94 -8.99 -36.24 13.72
N TYR A 95 -9.07 -37.44 14.32
CA TYR A 95 -7.91 -38.31 14.47
C TYR A 95 -7.32 -38.75 13.12
N GLU A 96 -8.16 -39.10 12.15
CA GLU A 96 -7.71 -39.44 10.79
C GLU A 96 -6.98 -38.27 10.12
N LEU A 97 -7.50 -37.05 10.25
CA LEU A 97 -6.86 -35.85 9.70
C LEU A 97 -5.52 -35.53 10.38
N LEU A 98 -5.41 -35.72 11.69
CA LEU A 98 -4.15 -35.54 12.42
C LEU A 98 -3.10 -36.57 12.01
N MET A 99 -3.50 -37.81 11.75
CA MET A 99 -2.58 -38.84 11.23
C MET A 99 -2.10 -38.54 9.80
N GLN A 100 -2.93 -37.90 8.98
CA GLN A 100 -2.57 -37.52 7.61
C GLN A 100 -1.66 -36.27 7.56
N HIS A 101 -1.64 -35.48 8.64
CA HIS A 101 -0.90 -34.22 8.74
C HIS A 101 -0.08 -34.16 10.03
N PRO A 102 1.01 -34.95 10.14
CA PRO A 102 1.80 -35.05 11.37
C PRO A 102 2.46 -33.73 11.78
N GLU A 103 2.60 -32.76 10.88
CA GLU A 103 3.12 -31.42 11.16
C GLU A 103 2.29 -30.61 12.17
N TYR A 104 1.05 -31.02 12.46
CA TYR A 104 0.17 -30.37 13.44
C TYR A 104 0.05 -31.13 14.78
N THR A 105 0.80 -32.23 14.97
CA THR A 105 0.79 -33.04 16.19
C THR A 105 2.03 -32.76 17.04
#